data_AF-A0A7W7H608-F1
#
_entry.id   AF-A0A7W7H608-F1
#
_cell.length_a   1.000
_cell.length_b   1.000
_cell.length_c   1.000
_cell.angle_alpha   90.00
_cell.angle_beta   90.00
_cell.angle_gamma   90.00
#
_symmetry.space_group_name_H-M   'P 1'
#
loop_
_entity.id
_entity.type
_entity.pdbx_description
1 polymer ?
#
loop_
_entity_poly.entity_id
_entity_poly.type
_entity_poly.pdbx_seq_one_letter_code
_entity_poly.pdbx_strand_id
1 'polypeptide(L)'
;MDAAQILLGLILFAVLALGGMAVVAGRRRPVPPPPEATEAEELESGADEVWAAAQRAVLAADEARERATEAAGQRDEAEQRYQQAKWDAWTGPADESRKLVERAALEAYRRGDLTVDQLNRIWSHTRPDESALERVDEEVAEAKRRYEHALEEVVEVRRAAHVAEVAAEVLTEEAKLAEDEALAARIEAEAAAGLSGLLQEPDRPAAELSEPRPDPPRRSGSRSA
;
A
#
# COMPACT_ATOMS: atom_id res chain seq x y z
N MET A 1 -18.18 9.28 -6.32
CA MET A 1 -16.77 9.33 -6.72
C MET A 1 -16.06 9.98 -5.55
N ASP A 2 -15.47 9.15 -4.70
CA ASP A 2 -14.91 9.63 -3.44
C ASP A 2 -13.57 10.31 -3.69
N ALA A 3 -13.26 11.33 -2.89
CA ALA A 3 -12.03 12.10 -3.01
C ALA A 3 -10.77 11.21 -3.02
N ALA A 4 -10.83 10.07 -2.32
CA ALA A 4 -9.78 9.05 -2.31
C ALA A 4 -9.57 8.37 -3.68
N GLN A 5 -10.63 8.10 -4.45
CA GLN A 5 -10.53 7.52 -5.79
C GLN A 5 -9.92 8.50 -6.81
N ILE A 6 -10.21 9.79 -6.66
CA ILE A 6 -9.64 10.84 -7.50
C ILE A 6 -8.14 10.99 -7.22
N LEU A 7 -7.75 10.92 -5.94
CA LEU A 7 -6.36 11.05 -5.52
C LEU A 7 -5.53 9.82 -5.95
N LEU A 8 -6.08 8.62 -5.81
CA LEU A 8 -5.46 7.39 -6.29
C LEU A 8 -5.33 7.37 -7.82
N GLY A 9 -6.36 7.83 -8.54
CA GLY A 9 -6.34 7.98 -9.99
C GLY A 9 -5.29 8.99 -10.48
N LEU A 10 -5.11 10.09 -9.76
CA LEU A 10 -4.09 11.11 -10.08
C LEU A 10 -2.67 10.61 -9.82
N ILE A 11 -2.45 9.87 -8.73
CA ILE A 11 -1.15 9.27 -8.43
C ILE A 11 -0.80 8.22 -9.49
N LEU A 12 -1.74 7.34 -9.86
CA LEU A 12 -1.53 6.33 -10.89
C LEU A 12 -1.22 6.98 -12.25
N PHE A 13 -1.94 8.05 -12.60
CA PHE A 13 -1.71 8.80 -13.83
C PHE A 13 -0.35 9.49 -13.84
N ALA A 14 0.09 10.06 -12.72
CA ALA A 14 1.40 10.68 -12.60
C ALA A 14 2.54 9.66 -12.76
N VAL A 15 2.42 8.48 -12.15
CA VAL A 15 3.41 7.38 -12.27
C VAL A 15 3.47 6.86 -13.71
N LEU A 16 2.33 6.68 -14.37
CA LEU A 16 2.26 6.25 -15.78
C LEU A 16 2.80 7.30 -16.76
N ALA A 17 2.51 8.58 -16.51
CA ALA A 17 2.98 9.67 -17.36
C ALA A 17 4.50 9.91 -17.23
N LEU A 18 5.06 9.76 -16.04
CA LEU A 18 6.50 9.92 -15.79
C LEU A 18 7.30 8.68 -16.23
N GLY A 19 6.83 7.46 -15.94
CA GLY A 19 7.50 6.22 -16.38
C GLY A 19 7.42 5.96 -17.89
N GLY A 20 6.32 6.40 -18.53
CA GLY A 20 6.10 6.17 -19.96
C GLY A 20 7.04 6.93 -20.90
N MET A 21 7.57 8.09 -20.48
CA MET A 21 8.52 8.85 -21.31
C MET A 21 9.95 8.30 -21.25
N ALA A 22 10.38 7.74 -20.12
CA ALA A 22 11.73 7.19 -19.97
C ALA A 22 11.95 5.91 -20.81
N VAL A 23 10.95 5.02 -20.86
CA VAL A 23 11.06 3.72 -21.57
C VAL A 23 11.07 3.87 -23.11
N VAL A 24 10.43 4.91 -23.66
CA VAL A 24 10.39 5.13 -25.12
C VAL A 24 11.70 5.75 -25.64
N ALA A 25 12.44 6.48 -24.80
CA ALA A 25 13.74 7.05 -25.16
C ALA A 25 14.86 5.99 -25.23
N GLY A 26 14.78 4.91 -24.43
CA GLY A 26 15.85 3.91 -24.33
C GLY A 26 15.96 2.91 -25.50
N ARG A 27 14.91 2.68 -26.30
CA ARG A 27 14.91 1.59 -27.30
C ARG A 27 15.60 1.89 -28.63
N ARG A 28 16.16 3.08 -28.83
CA ARG A 28 16.90 3.43 -30.05
C ARG A 28 18.09 4.35 -29.76
N ARG A 29 19.11 3.85 -29.05
CA ARG A 29 20.41 4.53 -29.04
C ARG A 29 21.48 3.71 -29.77
N PRO A 30 22.10 4.23 -30.85
CA PRO A 30 23.41 3.77 -31.28
C PRO A 30 24.41 3.98 -30.14
N VAL A 31 25.47 3.17 -30.08
CA VAL A 31 26.52 3.20 -29.04
C VAL A 31 26.88 4.64 -28.69
N PRO A 32 26.48 5.15 -27.51
CA PRO A 32 26.76 6.53 -27.14
C PRO A 32 28.26 6.71 -26.86
N PRO A 33 28.79 7.93 -27.03
CA PRO A 33 30.10 8.29 -26.48
C PRO A 33 30.09 8.08 -24.95
N PRO A 34 31.27 7.91 -24.30
CA PRO A 34 31.34 7.73 -22.86
C PRO A 34 30.61 8.89 -22.15
N PRO A 35 29.83 8.59 -21.11
CA PRO A 35 29.04 9.61 -20.42
C PRO A 35 29.95 10.71 -19.86
N GLU A 36 29.53 11.95 -20.03
CA GLU A 36 30.19 13.08 -19.37
C GLU A 36 29.92 13.00 -17.85
N ALA A 37 30.82 13.53 -17.01
CA ALA A 37 30.68 13.45 -15.55
C ALA A 37 29.31 14.01 -15.05
N THR A 38 28.75 14.98 -15.77
CA THR A 38 27.42 15.54 -15.51
C THR A 38 26.28 14.57 -15.77
N GLU A 39 26.41 13.67 -16.75
CA GLU A 39 25.38 12.65 -17.03
C GLU A 39 25.34 11.57 -15.93
N ALA A 40 26.49 11.22 -15.36
CA ALA A 40 26.57 10.29 -14.22
C ALA A 40 25.92 10.89 -12.96
N GLU A 41 26.13 12.18 -12.68
CA GLU A 41 25.48 12.90 -11.57
C GLU A 41 23.96 13.00 -11.75
N GLU A 42 23.47 13.23 -12.97
CA GLU A 42 22.04 13.25 -13.29
C GLU A 42 21.38 11.88 -13.05
N LEU A 43 22.07 10.79 -13.43
CA LEU A 43 21.58 9.42 -13.20
C LEU A 43 21.56 9.05 -11.71
N GLU A 44 22.57 9.46 -10.93
CA GLU A 44 22.59 9.27 -9.48
C GLU A 44 21.44 10.00 -8.79
N SER A 45 21.19 11.26 -9.16
CA SER A 45 20.03 12.01 -8.68
C SER A 45 18.70 11.34 -9.08
N GLY A 46 18.61 10.81 -10.30
CA GLY A 46 17.44 10.06 -10.75
C GLY A 46 17.20 8.79 -9.96
N ALA A 47 18.26 8.03 -9.66
CA ALA A 47 18.18 6.83 -8.83
C ALA A 47 17.67 7.14 -7.41
N ASP A 48 18.15 8.22 -6.78
CA ASP A 48 17.67 8.68 -5.48
C ASP A 48 16.17 9.02 -5.49
N GLU A 49 15.68 9.67 -6.55
CA GLU A 49 14.26 9.99 -6.70
C GLU A 49 13.39 8.73 -6.84
N VAL A 50 13.83 7.76 -7.64
CA VAL A 50 13.13 6.48 -7.82
C VAL A 50 13.15 5.67 -6.52
N TRP A 51 14.27 5.66 -5.79
CA TRP A 51 14.36 5.03 -4.48
C TRP A 51 13.41 5.66 -3.46
N ALA A 52 13.34 6.99 -3.41
CA ALA A 52 12.37 7.69 -2.56
C ALA A 52 10.91 7.37 -2.95
N ALA A 53 10.62 7.19 -4.24
CA ALA A 53 9.31 6.76 -4.70
C ALA A 53 8.99 5.31 -4.30
N ALA A 54 9.95 4.40 -4.40
CA ALA A 54 9.82 3.01 -3.96
C ALA A 54 9.51 2.93 -2.47
N GLN A 55 10.21 3.68 -1.62
CA GLN A 55 9.94 3.73 -0.18
C GLN A 55 8.52 4.22 0.14
N ARG A 56 8.05 5.26 -0.55
CA ARG A 56 6.66 5.75 -0.39
C ARG A 56 5.65 4.69 -0.81
N ALA A 57 5.93 3.94 -1.87
CA ALA A 57 5.04 2.89 -2.35
C ALA A 57 4.96 1.71 -1.36
N VAL A 58 6.09 1.32 -0.75
CA VAL A 58 6.11 0.29 0.31
C VAL A 58 5.24 0.72 1.50
N LEU A 59 5.41 1.96 1.99
CA LEU A 59 4.57 2.48 3.08
C LEU A 59 3.08 2.48 2.71
N ALA A 60 2.74 2.90 1.49
CA ALA A 60 1.36 2.88 1.02
C ALA A 60 0.78 1.45 0.89
N ALA A 61 1.60 0.47 0.53
CA ALA A 61 1.22 -0.94 0.49
C ALA A 61 0.93 -1.49 1.89
N ASP A 62 1.77 -1.15 2.87
CA ASP A 62 1.57 -1.53 4.27
C ASP A 62 0.27 -0.93 4.83
N GLU A 63 0.04 0.37 4.64
CA GLU A 63 -1.21 1.03 5.03
C GLU A 63 -2.45 0.41 4.35
N ALA A 64 -2.33 0.01 3.08
CA ALA A 64 -3.41 -0.65 2.36
C ALA A 64 -3.70 -2.05 2.89
N ARG A 65 -2.65 -2.78 3.31
CA ARG A 65 -2.76 -4.09 3.95
C ARG A 65 -3.41 -4.00 5.33
N GLU A 66 -3.06 -3.00 6.12
CA GLU A 66 -3.71 -2.73 7.41
C GLU A 66 -5.20 -2.48 7.20
N ARG A 67 -5.57 -1.58 6.28
CA ARG A 67 -6.99 -1.34 5.92
C ARG A 67 -7.72 -2.59 5.44
N ALA A 68 -7.06 -3.45 4.65
CA ALA A 68 -7.66 -4.71 4.22
C ALA A 68 -7.91 -5.67 5.39
N THR A 69 -7.03 -5.65 6.40
CA THR A 69 -7.17 -6.45 7.63
C THR A 69 -8.32 -5.93 8.48
N GLU A 70 -8.43 -4.61 8.65
CA GLU A 70 -9.55 -3.98 9.36
C GLU A 70 -10.90 -4.28 8.69
N ALA A 71 -10.99 -4.13 7.36
CA ALA A 71 -12.19 -4.44 6.61
C ALA A 71 -12.61 -5.92 6.77
N ALA A 72 -11.63 -6.85 6.77
CA ALA A 72 -11.91 -8.26 7.01
C ALA A 72 -12.49 -8.50 8.43
N GLY A 73 -11.97 -7.80 9.44
CA GLY A 73 -12.52 -7.84 10.80
C GLY A 73 -13.96 -7.32 10.86
N GLN A 74 -14.26 -6.20 10.18
CA GLN A 74 -15.62 -5.65 10.11
C GLN A 74 -16.60 -6.60 9.43
N ARG A 75 -16.17 -7.28 8.35
CA ARG A 75 -16.96 -8.34 7.72
C ARG A 75 -17.25 -9.48 8.68
N ASP A 76 -16.26 -9.94 9.45
CA ASP A 76 -16.43 -11.03 10.41
C ASP A 76 -17.42 -10.67 11.52
N GLU A 77 -17.36 -9.44 12.02
CA GLU A 77 -18.35 -8.94 12.96
C GLU A 77 -19.75 -8.85 12.34
N ALA A 78 -19.86 -8.36 11.10
CA ALA A 78 -21.14 -8.27 10.41
C ALA A 78 -21.73 -9.66 10.13
N GLU A 79 -20.90 -10.64 9.79
CA GLU A 79 -21.31 -12.03 9.63
C GLU A 79 -21.81 -12.61 10.94
N GLN A 80 -21.07 -12.44 12.03
CA GLN A 80 -21.49 -12.91 13.36
C GLN A 80 -22.84 -12.31 13.76
N ARG A 81 -23.04 -11.00 13.58
CA ARG A 81 -24.32 -10.33 13.85
C ARG A 81 -25.45 -10.86 12.98
N TYR A 82 -25.19 -11.12 11.70
CA TYR A 82 -26.18 -11.69 10.80
C TYR A 82 -26.56 -13.13 11.19
N GLN A 83 -25.58 -13.97 11.53
CA GLN A 83 -25.85 -15.34 11.99
C GLN A 83 -26.59 -15.35 13.33
N GLN A 84 -26.22 -14.45 14.26
CA GLN A 84 -26.92 -14.22 15.52
C GLN A 84 -28.39 -13.84 15.26
N ALA A 85 -28.63 -12.82 14.43
CA ALA A 85 -29.99 -12.38 14.10
C ALA A 85 -30.82 -13.51 13.46
N LYS A 86 -30.23 -14.30 12.57
CA LYS A 86 -30.89 -15.48 12.00
C LYS A 86 -31.19 -16.55 13.04
N TRP A 87 -30.27 -16.79 13.97
CA TRP A 87 -30.47 -17.74 15.05
C TRP A 87 -31.57 -17.28 15.99
N ASP A 88 -31.59 -16.01 16.35
CA ASP A 88 -32.62 -15.41 17.21
C ASP A 88 -33.99 -15.42 16.50
N ALA A 89 -34.02 -15.18 15.19
CA ALA A 89 -35.23 -15.31 14.38
C ALA A 89 -35.73 -16.77 14.28
N TRP A 90 -34.81 -17.72 14.11
CA TRP A 90 -35.13 -19.14 14.00
C TRP A 90 -35.60 -19.75 15.32
N THR A 91 -34.95 -19.39 16.43
CA THR A 91 -35.40 -19.78 17.77
C THR A 91 -36.69 -19.04 18.14
N GLY A 92 -36.89 -17.87 17.52
CA GLY A 92 -38.04 -16.97 17.61
C GLY A 92 -38.05 -16.19 18.93
N PRO A 93 -38.87 -15.13 19.04
CA PRO A 93 -39.23 -14.56 20.35
C PRO A 93 -40.04 -15.55 21.22
N ALA A 94 -40.30 -16.77 20.71
CA ALA A 94 -40.88 -17.86 21.46
C ALA A 94 -39.85 -18.43 22.43
N ASP A 95 -39.78 -17.77 23.57
CA ASP A 95 -39.19 -18.25 24.81
C ASP A 95 -39.45 -19.75 25.00
N GLU A 96 -38.46 -20.50 25.49
CA GLU A 96 -38.54 -21.97 25.63
C GLU A 96 -39.80 -22.38 26.45
N SER A 97 -40.20 -21.50 27.35
CA SER A 97 -41.46 -21.49 28.10
C SER A 97 -42.72 -21.56 27.22
N ARG A 98 -42.79 -20.82 26.10
CA ARG A 98 -43.93 -20.85 25.15
C ARG A 98 -44.05 -22.19 24.44
N LYS A 99 -42.92 -22.75 23.97
CA LYS A 99 -42.88 -24.07 23.33
C LYS A 99 -43.36 -25.16 24.31
N LEU A 100 -43.02 -25.02 25.60
CA LEU A 100 -43.51 -25.92 26.65
C LEU A 100 -45.02 -25.77 26.90
N VAL A 101 -45.55 -24.53 26.92
CA VAL A 101 -46.99 -24.28 27.06
C VAL A 101 -47.77 -24.84 25.88
N GLU A 102 -47.30 -24.65 24.64
CA GLU A 102 -47.95 -25.20 23.44
C GLU A 102 -47.95 -26.73 23.46
N ARG A 103 -46.82 -27.35 23.85
CA ARG A 103 -46.74 -28.81 23.98
C ARG A 103 -47.71 -29.34 25.04
N ALA A 104 -47.74 -28.71 26.22
CA ALA A 104 -48.63 -29.11 27.31
C ALA A 104 -50.11 -28.91 26.95
N ALA A 105 -50.46 -27.81 26.28
CA ALA A 105 -51.82 -27.54 25.83
C ALA A 105 -52.30 -28.55 24.77
N LEU A 106 -51.43 -28.91 23.81
CA LEU A 106 -51.73 -29.93 22.81
C LEU A 106 -51.90 -31.32 23.44
N GLU A 107 -51.08 -31.66 24.44
CA GLU A 107 -51.18 -32.93 25.16
C GLU A 107 -52.47 -33.03 25.98
N ALA A 108 -52.85 -31.96 26.69
CA ALA A 108 -54.12 -31.85 27.41
C ALA A 108 -55.33 -32.01 26.46
N TYR A 109 -55.29 -31.38 25.28
CA TYR A 109 -56.31 -31.56 24.25
C TYR A 109 -56.43 -33.02 23.79
N ARG A 110 -55.30 -33.71 23.53
CA ARG A 110 -55.30 -35.12 23.11
C ARG A 110 -55.89 -36.07 24.16
N ARG A 111 -55.76 -35.74 25.45
CA ARG A 111 -56.38 -36.49 26.54
C ARG A 111 -57.87 -36.16 26.75
N GLY A 112 -58.38 -35.13 26.07
CA GLY A 112 -59.75 -34.64 26.24
C GLY A 112 -59.92 -33.69 27.43
N ASP A 113 -58.82 -33.28 28.09
CA ASP A 113 -58.84 -32.36 29.24
C ASP A 113 -59.11 -30.90 28.80
N LEU A 114 -59.00 -30.62 27.50
CA LEU A 114 -59.10 -29.28 26.92
C LEU A 114 -60.02 -29.32 25.69
N THR A 115 -60.90 -28.34 25.54
CA THR A 115 -61.74 -28.21 24.34
C THR A 115 -60.98 -27.52 23.19
N VAL A 116 -61.43 -27.70 21.95
CA VAL A 116 -60.86 -27.00 20.77
C VAL A 116 -60.89 -25.48 20.96
N ASP A 117 -61.96 -24.92 21.54
CA ASP A 117 -62.08 -23.48 21.79
C ASP A 117 -61.08 -22.99 22.84
N GLN A 118 -60.84 -23.78 23.90
CA GLN A 118 -59.83 -23.48 24.90
C GLN A 118 -58.42 -23.55 24.31
N LEU A 119 -58.16 -24.52 23.43
CA LEU A 119 -56.88 -24.67 22.74
C LEU A 119 -56.63 -23.49 21.79
N ASN A 120 -57.63 -23.09 21.01
CA ASN A 120 -57.56 -21.91 20.15
C ASN A 120 -57.34 -20.63 20.94
N ARG A 121 -57.97 -20.49 22.12
CA ARG A 121 -57.74 -19.34 23.00
C ARG A 121 -56.30 -19.32 23.53
N ILE A 122 -55.75 -20.47 23.96
CA ILE A 122 -54.33 -20.57 24.36
C ILE A 122 -53.42 -20.19 23.19
N TRP A 123 -53.64 -20.76 21.99
CA TRP A 123 -52.84 -20.43 20.81
C TRP A 123 -52.92 -18.96 20.41
N SER A 124 -54.09 -18.33 20.53
CA SER A 124 -54.24 -16.89 20.26
C SER A 124 -53.43 -16.02 21.22
N HIS A 125 -53.12 -16.51 22.42
CA HIS A 125 -52.34 -15.79 23.44
C HIS A 125 -50.85 -16.18 23.43
N THR A 126 -50.49 -17.35 22.90
CA THR A 126 -49.09 -17.79 22.77
C THR A 126 -48.46 -17.40 21.44
N ARG A 127 -49.24 -17.06 20.41
CA ARG A 127 -48.69 -16.57 19.14
C ARG A 127 -47.88 -15.28 19.39
N PRO A 128 -46.66 -15.16 18.82
CA PRO A 128 -45.97 -13.88 18.74
C PRO A 128 -46.88 -12.86 18.08
N ASP A 129 -46.90 -11.64 18.64
CA ASP A 129 -47.58 -10.53 18.00
C ASP A 129 -46.98 -10.29 16.61
N GLU A 130 -47.80 -9.89 15.64
CA GLU A 130 -47.36 -9.70 14.26
C GLU A 130 -46.23 -8.64 14.18
N SER A 131 -46.34 -7.58 14.98
CA SER A 131 -45.30 -6.56 15.11
C SER A 131 -43.98 -7.08 15.70
N ALA A 132 -44.01 -8.19 16.46
CA ALA A 132 -42.79 -8.81 16.97
C ALA A 132 -42.09 -9.64 15.89
N LEU A 133 -42.85 -10.26 14.99
CA LEU A 133 -42.29 -10.99 13.85
C LEU A 133 -41.71 -10.02 12.82
N GLU A 134 -42.44 -8.94 12.50
CA GLU A 134 -41.96 -7.91 11.57
C GLU A 134 -40.64 -7.28 12.05
N ARG A 135 -40.50 -6.97 13.34
CA ARG A 135 -39.23 -6.45 13.89
C ARG A 135 -38.08 -7.43 13.73
N VAL A 136 -38.29 -8.71 13.99
CA VAL A 136 -37.27 -9.74 13.84
C VAL A 136 -36.85 -9.87 12.37
N ASP A 137 -37.81 -9.86 11.44
CA ASP A 137 -37.53 -9.92 10.01
C ASP A 137 -36.77 -8.67 9.52
N GLU A 138 -37.13 -7.49 10.02
CA GLU A 138 -36.41 -6.24 9.76
C GLU A 138 -34.98 -6.26 10.28
N GLU A 139 -34.76 -6.74 11.51
CA GLU A 139 -33.44 -6.89 12.12
C GLU A 139 -32.55 -7.86 11.31
N VAL A 140 -33.08 -9.01 10.90
CA VAL A 140 -32.37 -9.96 10.04
C VAL A 140 -32.04 -9.33 8.69
N ALA A 141 -32.99 -8.64 8.08
CA ALA A 141 -32.80 -7.99 6.79
C ALA A 141 -31.75 -6.86 6.88
N GLU A 142 -31.73 -6.10 7.96
CA GLU A 142 -30.74 -5.06 8.20
C GLU A 142 -29.34 -5.63 8.44
N ALA A 143 -29.23 -6.67 9.28
CA ALA A 143 -27.97 -7.37 9.52
C ALA A 143 -27.42 -7.98 8.22
N LYS A 144 -28.29 -8.55 7.38
CA LYS A 144 -27.92 -9.05 6.06
C LYS A 144 -27.35 -7.96 5.16
N ARG A 145 -28.03 -6.80 5.06
CA ARG A 145 -27.54 -5.67 4.24
C ARG A 145 -26.17 -5.18 4.69
N ARG A 146 -25.94 -5.09 6.01
CA ARG A 146 -24.62 -4.73 6.56
C ARG A 146 -23.55 -5.75 6.20
N TYR A 147 -23.86 -7.04 6.29
CA TYR A 147 -22.93 -8.10 5.89
C TYR A 147 -22.62 -8.07 4.39
N GLU A 148 -23.63 -7.90 3.54
CA GLU A 148 -23.45 -7.79 2.08
C GLU A 148 -22.58 -6.57 1.72
N HIS A 149 -22.83 -5.42 2.36
CA HIS A 149 -22.00 -4.24 2.18
C HIS A 149 -20.54 -4.47 2.60
N ALA A 150 -20.32 -5.10 3.75
CA ALA A 150 -18.97 -5.42 4.22
C ALA A 150 -18.25 -6.43 3.30
N LEU A 151 -18.98 -7.36 2.65
CA LEU A 151 -18.40 -8.26 1.64
C LEU A 151 -17.89 -7.49 0.42
N GLU A 152 -18.67 -6.54 -0.09
CA GLU A 152 -18.27 -5.68 -1.21
C GLU A 152 -17.05 -4.83 -0.85
N GLU A 153 -17.07 -4.20 0.32
CA GLU A 153 -15.98 -3.37 0.80
C GLU A 153 -14.67 -4.14 0.95
N VAL A 154 -14.70 -5.35 1.55
CA VAL A 154 -13.52 -6.20 1.69
C VAL A 154 -12.89 -6.54 0.34
N VAL A 155 -13.71 -6.81 -0.69
CA VAL A 155 -13.21 -7.13 -2.02
C VAL A 155 -12.49 -5.93 -2.63
N GLU A 156 -13.09 -4.75 -2.55
CA GLU A 156 -12.50 -3.51 -3.08
C GLU A 156 -11.20 -3.14 -2.34
N VAL A 157 -11.21 -3.16 -1.00
CA VAL A 157 -10.03 -2.82 -0.20
C VAL A 157 -8.90 -3.84 -0.42
N ARG A 158 -9.21 -5.14 -0.51
CA ARG A 158 -8.20 -6.17 -0.79
C ARG A 158 -7.60 -6.01 -2.19
N ARG A 159 -8.42 -5.65 -3.18
CA ARG A 159 -7.93 -5.36 -4.53
C ARG A 159 -6.99 -4.15 -4.52
N ALA A 160 -7.35 -3.09 -3.79
CA ALA A 160 -6.50 -1.91 -3.65
C ALA A 160 -5.17 -2.24 -2.95
N ALA A 161 -5.20 -3.05 -1.89
CA ALA A 161 -4.00 -3.52 -1.20
C ALA A 161 -3.07 -4.32 -2.12
N HIS A 162 -3.64 -5.24 -2.92
CA HIS A 162 -2.85 -6.01 -3.89
C HIS A 162 -2.22 -5.12 -4.97
N VAL A 163 -2.95 -4.12 -5.48
CA VAL A 163 -2.38 -3.17 -6.45
C VAL A 163 -1.25 -2.36 -5.83
N ALA A 164 -1.39 -1.91 -4.58
CA ALA A 164 -0.35 -1.17 -3.88
C ALA A 164 0.90 -2.04 -3.64
N GLU A 165 0.72 -3.30 -3.25
CA GLU A 165 1.80 -4.28 -3.09
C GLU A 165 2.59 -4.49 -4.39
N VAL A 166 1.88 -4.74 -5.51
CA VAL A 166 2.52 -4.90 -6.82
C VAL A 166 3.23 -3.61 -7.25
N ALA A 167 2.64 -2.43 -7.00
CA ALA A 167 3.27 -1.16 -7.31
C ALA A 167 4.56 -0.94 -6.49
N ALA A 168 4.55 -1.31 -5.22
CA ALA A 168 5.72 -1.23 -4.34
C ALA A 168 6.83 -2.18 -4.81
N GLU A 169 6.49 -3.41 -5.19
CA GLU A 169 7.44 -4.38 -5.75
C GLU A 169 8.07 -3.85 -7.04
N VAL A 170 7.25 -3.40 -8.00
CA VAL A 170 7.73 -2.85 -9.27
C VAL A 170 8.65 -1.65 -9.03
N LEU A 171 8.24 -0.67 -8.21
CA LEU A 171 9.07 0.51 -7.95
C LEU A 171 10.38 0.16 -7.23
N THR A 172 10.38 -0.86 -6.37
CA THR A 172 11.59 -1.34 -5.71
C THR A 172 12.56 -1.96 -6.71
N GLU A 173 12.07 -2.75 -7.66
CA GLU A 173 12.90 -3.30 -8.73
C GLU A 173 13.42 -2.21 -9.68
N GLU A 174 12.58 -1.25 -10.07
CA GLU A 174 13.00 -0.10 -10.88
C GLU A 174 14.06 0.75 -10.16
N ALA A 175 13.95 0.93 -8.84
CA ALA A 175 14.95 1.66 -8.07
C ALA A 175 16.31 0.97 -8.06
N LYS A 176 16.33 -0.38 -7.97
CA LYS A 176 17.57 -1.16 -8.08
C LYS A 176 18.20 -1.02 -9.47
N LEU A 177 17.38 -1.08 -10.53
CA LEU A 177 17.87 -0.91 -11.90
C LEU A 177 18.46 0.49 -12.11
N ALA A 178 17.82 1.54 -11.56
CA ALA A 178 18.33 2.90 -11.62
C ALA A 178 19.65 3.08 -10.85
N GLU A 179 19.78 2.44 -9.68
CA GLU A 179 21.03 2.42 -8.91
C GLU A 179 22.16 1.72 -9.69
N ASP A 180 21.86 0.56 -10.29
CA ASP A 180 22.81 -0.18 -11.11
C ASP A 180 23.27 0.64 -12.34
N GLU A 181 22.34 1.36 -12.98
CA GLU A 181 22.64 2.24 -14.13
C GLU A 181 23.50 3.44 -13.71
N ALA A 182 23.17 4.10 -12.60
CA ALA A 182 23.97 5.20 -12.05
C ALA A 182 25.39 4.74 -11.67
N LEU A 183 25.51 3.56 -11.04
CA LEU A 183 26.81 2.97 -10.70
C LEU A 183 27.64 2.66 -11.95
N ALA A 184 27.03 2.08 -12.98
CA ALA A 184 27.71 1.80 -14.24
C ALA A 184 28.21 3.11 -14.91
N ALA A 185 27.36 4.13 -14.98
CA ALA A 185 27.73 5.43 -15.54
C ALA A 185 28.87 6.09 -14.77
N ARG A 186 28.88 5.99 -13.43
CA ARG A 186 29.98 6.51 -12.60
C ARG A 186 31.29 5.80 -12.91
N ILE A 187 31.29 4.47 -12.99
CA ILE A 187 32.49 3.69 -13.31
C ILE A 187 33.04 4.06 -14.70
N GLU A 188 32.16 4.25 -15.69
CA GLU A 188 32.56 4.67 -17.04
C GLU A 188 33.14 6.08 -17.06
N ALA A 189 32.52 7.03 -16.36
CA ALA A 189 32.99 8.41 -16.24
C ALA A 189 34.36 8.47 -15.54
N GLU A 190 34.56 7.72 -14.46
CA GLU A 190 35.85 7.60 -13.76
C GLU A 190 36.94 7.01 -14.66
N ALA A 191 36.61 5.96 -15.44
CA ALA A 191 37.53 5.36 -16.40
C ALA A 191 37.93 6.34 -17.53
N ALA A 192 36.97 7.10 -18.05
CA ALA A 192 37.21 8.13 -19.07
C ALA A 192 38.07 9.29 -18.54
N ALA A 193 37.83 9.73 -17.30
CA ALA A 193 38.65 10.74 -16.62
C ALA A 193 40.09 10.24 -16.37
N GLY A 194 40.25 9.00 -15.92
CA GLY A 194 41.56 8.37 -15.72
C GLY A 194 42.38 8.25 -17.00
N LEU A 195 41.75 7.90 -18.13
CA LEU A 195 42.40 7.84 -19.45
C LEU A 195 42.77 9.23 -19.98
N SER A 196 41.90 10.23 -19.78
CA SER A 196 42.16 11.62 -20.18
C SER A 196 43.35 12.20 -19.42
N GLY A 197 43.49 11.90 -18.12
CA GLY A 197 44.65 12.29 -17.32
C GLY A 197 45.97 11.67 -17.78
N LEU A 198 45.96 10.45 -18.34
CA LEU A 198 47.16 9.78 -18.86
C LEU A 198 47.59 10.29 -20.25
N LEU A 199 46.64 10.73 -21.09
CA LEU A 199 46.94 11.29 -22.41
C LEU A 199 47.38 12.76 -22.37
N GLN A 200 47.07 13.46 -21.28
CA GLN A 200 47.44 14.87 -21.09
C GLN A 200 48.84 15.07 -20.47
N GLU A 201 49.57 13.98 -20.18
CA GLU A 201 50.96 13.99 -19.76
C GLU A 201 51.87 13.55 -20.91
N PRO A 202 52.21 14.46 -21.86
CA PRO A 202 53.62 14.75 -22.10
C PRO A 202 53.84 16.18 -22.63
N ASP A 203 53.84 17.16 -21.73
CA ASP A 203 54.50 18.44 -22.00
C ASP A 203 54.94 19.07 -20.67
N ARG A 204 55.81 18.36 -19.94
CA ARG A 204 56.73 19.06 -19.04
C ARG A 204 57.82 19.66 -19.94
N PRO A 205 57.86 20.99 -20.17
CA PRO A 205 58.98 21.57 -20.85
C PRO A 205 60.23 21.28 -20.01
N ALA A 206 61.18 20.57 -20.62
CA ALA A 206 62.55 20.47 -20.17
C ALA A 206 63.24 21.83 -20.35
N ALA A 207 62.88 22.80 -19.49
CA ALA A 207 63.56 24.06 -19.30
C ALA A 207 63.30 24.41 -17.84
N GLU A 208 64.24 24.25 -16.91
CA GLU A 208 65.41 25.12 -16.78
C GLU A 208 66.60 24.33 -16.20
N LEU A 209 67.46 23.80 -17.08
CA LEU A 209 68.87 23.60 -16.79
C LEU A 209 69.62 24.80 -17.38
N SER A 210 69.78 25.88 -16.60
CA SER A 210 70.88 26.87 -16.66
C SER A 210 70.43 28.22 -16.09
N GLU A 211 70.84 28.58 -14.88
CA GLU A 211 71.95 29.52 -14.65
C GLU A 211 72.13 29.85 -13.16
N PRO A 212 73.38 30.09 -12.71
CA PRO A 212 73.73 30.29 -11.30
C PRO A 212 73.39 31.71 -10.86
N ARG A 213 72.62 31.85 -9.77
CA ARG A 213 72.32 33.17 -9.18
C ARG A 213 73.43 33.54 -8.17
N PRO A 214 74.03 34.74 -8.27
CA PRO A 214 75.23 35.14 -7.55
C PRO A 214 75.01 35.46 -6.05
N ASP A 215 76.07 35.23 -5.27
CA ASP A 215 76.21 35.54 -3.84
C ASP A 215 75.81 36.99 -3.48
N PRO A 216 75.01 37.21 -2.42
CA PRO A 216 74.82 38.53 -1.86
C PRO A 216 76.04 38.96 -0.99
N PRO A 217 76.40 40.25 -0.98
CA PRO A 217 77.59 40.75 -0.31
C PRO A 217 77.50 40.70 1.22
N ARG A 218 78.60 40.24 1.83
CA ARG A 218 78.89 40.36 3.26
C ARG A 218 78.83 41.83 3.70
N ARG A 219 77.84 42.18 4.54
CA ARG A 219 77.94 43.38 5.39
C ARG A 219 78.69 43.05 6.67
N SER A 220 79.98 43.38 6.64
CA SER A 220 80.80 43.65 7.83
C SER A 220 80.44 45.02 8.42
N GLY A 221 80.44 45.14 9.75
CA GLY A 221 80.38 46.42 10.47
C GLY A 221 79.51 46.33 11.73
N SER A 222 80.09 45.93 12.87
CA SER A 222 80.54 46.83 13.96
C SER A 222 79.37 47.30 14.84
N ARG A 223 79.10 46.66 15.99
CA ARG A 223 79.72 46.94 17.30
C ARG A 223 80.14 48.40 17.49
N SER A 224 79.40 49.12 18.32
CA SER A 224 79.97 49.72 19.53
C SER A 224 78.89 49.99 20.57
N ALA A 225 79.11 49.43 21.76
CA ALA A 225 78.96 50.16 23.01
C ALA A 225 80.28 50.90 23.28
#